data_AF-A0A936TXM5-F1
#
_entry.id   AF-A0A936TXM5-F1
#
_cell.length_a   1.000
_cell.length_b   1.000
_cell.length_c   1.000
_cell.angle_alpha   90.00
_cell.angle_beta   90.00
_cell.angle_gamma   90.00
#
_symmetry.space_group_name_H-M   'P 1'
#
loop_
_entity.id
_entity.type
_entity.pdbx_description
1 polymer ?
#
loop_
_entity_poly.entity_id
_entity_poly.type
_entity_poly.pdbx_seq_one_letter_code
_entity_poly.pdbx_strand_id
1 'polypeptide(L)'
;MDHLEGTEMSRVAFVLALVIAVSGTLPAGAAESANLGRLFFTPERRLSLERQRTHHVQQAQALQGTTMSLDGVVYRSSGKSTVWINQHAQNENDARRTGVSAKLSPRDPGRALIAPGEDTPADLKVGEAVNRATGERNTRLGGGQVLTPVPPSRNPR
;
A
#
# COMPACT_ATOMS: atom_id res chain seq x y z
N MET A 1 -47.02 -67.96 -14.62
CA MET A 1 -46.01 -68.11 -13.58
C MET A 1 -45.03 -69.17 -14.04
N ASP A 2 -43.76 -68.95 -14.38
CA ASP A 2 -42.88 -67.80 -14.19
C ASP A 2 -41.69 -68.04 -15.13
N HIS A 3 -41.47 -67.27 -16.21
CA HIS A 3 -40.20 -67.32 -16.95
C HIS A 3 -39.86 -66.07 -17.78
N LEU A 4 -40.55 -64.94 -17.60
CA LEU A 4 -40.35 -63.74 -18.42
C LEU A 4 -39.76 -62.53 -17.67
N GLU A 5 -39.29 -62.68 -16.43
CA GLU A 5 -38.73 -61.54 -15.68
C GLU A 5 -37.22 -61.34 -15.85
N GLY A 6 -36.46 -62.35 -16.28
CA GLY A 6 -34.98 -62.29 -16.26
C GLY A 6 -34.31 -61.46 -17.36
N THR A 7 -34.94 -61.30 -18.52
CA THR A 7 -34.31 -60.71 -19.70
C THR A 7 -34.51 -59.18 -19.79
N GLU A 8 -35.64 -58.70 -19.27
CA GLU A 8 -35.99 -57.27 -19.22
C GLU A 8 -35.08 -56.54 -18.21
N MET A 9 -34.84 -57.14 -17.04
CA MET A 9 -34.00 -56.57 -15.98
C MET A 9 -32.53 -56.41 -16.41
N SER A 10 -31.99 -57.36 -17.20
CA SER A 10 -30.62 -57.29 -17.72
C SER A 10 -30.45 -56.19 -18.77
N ARG A 11 -31.46 -55.96 -19.62
CA ARG A 11 -31.48 -54.88 -20.61
C ARG A 11 -31.65 -53.51 -19.97
N VAL A 12 -32.52 -53.38 -18.97
CA VAL A 12 -32.70 -52.14 -18.20
C VAL A 12 -31.43 -51.80 -17.42
N ALA A 13 -30.76 -52.80 -16.81
CA ALA A 13 -29.47 -52.60 -16.14
C ALA A 13 -28.36 -52.16 -17.11
N PHE A 14 -28.33 -52.71 -18.33
CA PHE A 14 -27.35 -52.32 -19.35
C PHE A 14 -27.61 -50.91 -19.92
N VAL A 15 -28.87 -50.54 -20.12
CA VAL A 15 -29.26 -49.19 -20.57
C VAL A 15 -29.00 -48.17 -19.46
N LEU A 16 -29.27 -48.51 -18.20
CA LEU A 16 -28.96 -47.64 -17.06
C LEU A 16 -27.45 -47.45 -16.90
N ALA A 17 -26.65 -48.51 -17.06
CA ALA A 17 -25.19 -48.42 -17.03
C ALA A 17 -24.63 -47.58 -18.20
N LEU A 18 -25.24 -47.64 -19.38
CA LEU A 18 -24.84 -46.84 -20.54
C LEU A 18 -25.20 -45.35 -20.38
N VAL A 19 -26.36 -45.04 -19.78
CA VAL A 19 -26.79 -43.65 -19.50
C VAL A 19 -25.93 -43.02 -18.38
N ILE A 20 -25.49 -43.81 -17.39
CA ILE A 20 -24.55 -43.36 -16.37
C ILE A 20 -23.14 -43.15 -16.96
N ALA A 21 -22.70 -43.98 -17.90
CA ALA A 21 -21.39 -43.85 -18.54
C ALA A 21 -21.28 -42.67 -19.53
N VAL A 22 -22.39 -42.24 -20.14
CA VAL A 22 -22.40 -41.11 -21.10
C VAL A 22 -22.54 -39.73 -20.43
N SER A 23 -22.94 -39.68 -19.16
CA SER A 23 -23.11 -38.41 -18.44
C SER A 23 -21.79 -37.79 -17.91
N GLY A 24 -20.65 -38.47 -18.12
CA GLY A 24 -19.37 -38.14 -17.49
C GLY A 24 -18.40 -37.25 -18.28
N THR A 25 -18.71 -36.83 -19.51
CA THR A 25 -17.77 -36.05 -20.33
C THR A 25 -18.36 -34.72 -20.79
N LEU A 26 -18.78 -33.89 -19.84
CA LEU A 26 -18.76 -32.46 -20.07
C LEU A 26 -17.39 -31.98 -19.59
N PRO A 27 -16.54 -31.36 -20.44
CA PRO A 27 -15.49 -30.52 -19.90
C PRO A 27 -16.22 -29.44 -19.12
N ALA A 28 -16.16 -29.54 -17.79
CA ALA A 28 -16.50 -28.42 -16.93
C ALA A 28 -15.56 -27.31 -17.38
N GLY A 29 -16.09 -26.42 -18.24
CA GLY A 29 -15.41 -25.21 -18.65
C GLY A 29 -14.88 -24.62 -17.37
N ALA A 30 -13.55 -24.54 -17.27
CA ALA A 30 -12.88 -24.01 -16.10
C ALA A 30 -13.60 -22.70 -15.80
N ALA A 31 -14.40 -22.73 -14.74
CA ALA A 31 -15.11 -21.57 -14.28
C ALA A 31 -14.00 -20.60 -13.93
N GLU A 32 -13.73 -19.68 -14.85
CA GLU A 32 -12.80 -18.58 -14.68
C GLU A 32 -13.38 -17.80 -13.53
N SER A 33 -12.92 -18.21 -12.35
CA SER A 33 -13.21 -17.57 -11.11
C SER A 33 -12.50 -16.25 -11.26
N ALA A 34 -13.22 -15.26 -11.79
CA ALA A 34 -12.97 -13.85 -11.63
C ALA A 34 -13.07 -13.54 -10.12
N ASN A 35 -12.18 -14.17 -9.36
CA ASN A 35 -11.91 -13.90 -7.99
C ASN A 35 -10.97 -12.72 -8.07
N LEU A 36 -11.52 -11.53 -7.88
CA LEU A 36 -10.82 -10.26 -7.75
C LEU A 36 -9.86 -10.32 -6.54
N GLY A 37 -8.81 -11.13 -6.64
CA GLY A 37 -7.97 -11.53 -5.52
C GLY A 37 -6.51 -11.83 -5.86
N ARG A 38 -6.09 -11.63 -7.12
CA ARG A 38 -4.67 -11.75 -7.49
C ARG A 38 -4.34 -11.13 -8.86
N LEU A 39 -3.77 -9.91 -8.83
CA LEU A 39 -3.50 -9.09 -10.03
C LEU A 39 -2.21 -9.46 -10.81
N PHE A 40 -1.64 -10.65 -10.62
CA PHE A 40 -0.41 -11.05 -11.31
C PHE A 40 -0.54 -12.45 -11.90
N PHE A 41 -0.71 -12.50 -13.21
CA PHE A 41 -1.05 -13.70 -13.97
C PHE A 41 0.16 -14.64 -14.25
N THR A 42 1.40 -14.30 -13.84
CA THR A 42 2.57 -15.19 -13.99
C THR A 42 3.41 -15.35 -12.71
N PRO A 43 3.96 -16.55 -12.41
CA PRO A 43 4.84 -16.79 -11.26
C PRO A 43 6.11 -15.94 -11.26
N GLU A 44 6.70 -15.71 -12.43
CA GLU A 44 7.97 -15.01 -12.59
C GLU A 44 7.83 -13.52 -12.26
N ARG A 45 6.70 -12.90 -12.65
CA ARG A 45 6.38 -11.50 -12.34
C ARG A 45 6.14 -11.28 -10.84
N ARG A 46 5.71 -12.31 -10.12
CA ARG A 46 5.63 -12.25 -8.64
C ARG A 46 7.01 -12.26 -8.01
N LEU A 47 7.89 -13.16 -8.44
CA LEU A 47 9.25 -13.26 -7.87
C LEU A 47 10.07 -12.00 -8.08
N SER A 48 9.88 -11.26 -9.18
CA SER A 48 10.54 -9.97 -9.39
C SER A 48 9.99 -8.90 -8.44
N LEU A 49 8.67 -8.84 -8.27
CA LEU A 49 8.01 -7.84 -7.42
C LEU A 49 8.22 -8.12 -5.92
N GLU A 50 8.27 -9.39 -5.53
CA GLU A 50 8.64 -9.84 -4.18
C GLU A 50 10.08 -9.43 -3.85
N ARG A 51 11.03 -9.65 -4.77
CA ARG A 51 12.41 -9.17 -4.62
C ARG A 51 12.48 -7.64 -4.47
N GLN A 52 11.76 -6.90 -5.31
CA GLN A 52 11.66 -5.44 -5.19
C GLN A 52 11.09 -5.01 -3.84
N ARG A 53 10.07 -5.72 -3.34
CA ARG A 53 9.48 -5.47 -2.03
C ARG A 53 10.48 -5.71 -0.90
N THR A 54 11.25 -6.81 -0.94
CA THR A 54 12.28 -7.07 0.06
C THR A 54 13.36 -5.99 0.08
N HIS A 55 13.80 -5.52 -1.09
CA HIS A 55 14.77 -4.41 -1.19
C HIS A 55 14.21 -3.09 -0.66
N HIS A 56 12.96 -2.74 -0.98
CA HIS A 56 12.34 -1.52 -0.43
C HIS A 56 12.13 -1.59 1.09
N VAL A 57 11.86 -2.76 1.67
CA VAL A 57 11.77 -2.96 3.13
C VAL A 57 13.13 -2.77 3.80
N GLN A 58 14.22 -3.19 3.16
CA GLN A 58 15.58 -2.93 3.64
C GLN A 58 15.95 -1.44 3.52
N GLN A 59 15.55 -0.79 2.44
CA GLN A 59 15.80 0.65 2.26
C GLN A 59 15.00 1.53 3.23
N ALA A 60 13.81 1.13 3.65
CA ALA A 60 13.08 1.81 4.72
C ALA A 60 13.83 1.80 6.07
N GLN A 61 14.78 0.87 6.28
CA GLN A 61 15.66 0.87 7.45
C GLN A 61 16.79 1.93 7.33
N ALA A 62 16.99 2.50 6.13
CA ALA A 62 17.99 3.54 5.83
C ALA A 62 17.52 4.98 6.12
N LEU A 63 16.40 5.16 6.85
CA LEU A 63 16.02 6.44 7.49
C LEU A 63 17.07 6.94 8.52
N GLN A 64 18.18 6.23 8.66
CA GLN A 64 19.39 6.54 9.40
C GLN A 64 20.35 7.48 8.62
N GLY A 65 19.96 8.00 7.47
CA GLY A 65 20.77 8.96 6.70
C GLY A 65 21.09 10.26 7.48
N THR A 66 22.22 10.87 7.15
CA THR A 66 22.70 12.13 7.76
C THR A 66 21.74 13.31 7.52
N THR A 67 20.95 13.29 6.45
CA THR A 67 19.98 14.34 6.13
C THR A 67 18.55 13.81 6.23
N MET A 68 17.69 14.61 6.85
CA MET A 68 16.28 14.32 7.06
C MET A 68 15.42 15.38 6.37
N SER A 69 14.67 15.01 5.34
CA SER A 69 13.76 15.89 4.61
C SER A 69 12.31 15.59 4.97
N LEU A 70 11.51 16.61 5.27
CA LEU A 70 10.06 16.50 5.36
C LEU A 70 9.47 16.73 3.97
N ASP A 71 9.08 15.67 3.27
CA ASP A 71 8.62 15.79 1.88
C ASP A 71 7.15 16.19 1.78
N GLY A 72 6.33 15.76 2.75
CA GLY A 72 4.91 16.05 2.75
C GLY A 72 4.13 15.44 3.91
N VAL A 73 2.88 15.87 4.04
CA VAL A 73 1.96 15.39 5.06
C VAL A 73 0.61 15.09 4.39
N VAL A 74 0.05 13.92 4.64
CA VAL A 74 -1.27 13.52 4.16
C VAL A 74 -2.20 13.29 5.33
N TYR A 75 -3.29 14.06 5.38
CA TYR A 75 -4.37 13.89 6.34
C TYR A 75 -5.47 13.01 5.76
N ARG A 76 -5.90 12.01 6.53
CA ARG A 76 -7.02 11.14 6.17
C ARG A 76 -8.27 11.63 6.87
N SER A 77 -9.42 11.52 6.21
CA SER A 77 -10.73 11.89 6.79
C SER A 77 -11.05 11.16 8.10
N SER A 78 -10.44 10.00 8.33
CA SER A 78 -10.54 9.24 9.57
C SER A 78 -9.77 9.87 10.76
N GLY A 79 -9.20 11.06 10.60
CA GLY A 79 -8.38 11.75 11.60
C GLY A 79 -6.93 11.26 11.71
N LYS A 80 -6.54 10.25 10.92
CA LYS A 80 -5.18 9.71 10.91
C LYS A 80 -4.30 10.48 9.94
N SER A 81 -3.01 10.55 10.22
CA SER A 81 -2.05 11.20 9.33
C SER A 81 -0.97 10.24 8.83
N THR A 82 -0.31 10.60 7.73
CA THR A 82 0.89 9.94 7.22
C THR A 82 1.89 11.03 6.83
N VAL A 83 3.08 10.99 7.41
CA VAL A 83 4.16 11.95 7.17
C VAL A 83 5.18 11.30 6.26
N TRP A 84 5.57 11.98 5.18
CA TRP A 84 6.59 11.50 4.26
C TRP A 84 7.93 12.11 4.61
N ILE A 85 8.89 11.26 4.98
CA ILE A 85 10.23 11.66 5.39
C ILE A 85 11.22 10.90 4.52
N ASN A 86 12.13 11.61 3.83
CA ASN A 86 13.08 11.01 2.90
C ASN A 86 12.44 10.00 1.93
N GLN A 87 11.31 10.37 1.32
CA GLN A 87 10.49 9.56 0.40
C GLN A 87 9.87 8.31 1.04
N HIS A 88 9.91 8.18 2.37
CA HIS A 88 9.31 7.08 3.10
C HIS A 88 8.10 7.53 3.93
N ALA A 89 6.98 6.81 3.75
CA ALA A 89 5.77 7.03 4.52
C ALA A 89 5.95 6.57 5.97
N GLN A 90 5.74 7.49 6.91
CA GLN A 90 5.69 7.27 8.35
C GLN A 90 4.26 7.46 8.83
N ASN A 91 3.63 6.38 9.30
CA ASN A 91 2.39 6.49 10.06
C ASN A 91 2.71 6.69 11.56
N GLU A 92 1.72 7.13 12.32
CA GLU A 92 1.85 7.42 13.76
C GLU A 92 2.38 6.26 14.60
N ASN A 93 2.18 5.01 14.16
CA ASN A 93 2.65 3.79 14.84
C ASN A 93 3.96 3.22 14.25
N ASP A 94 4.46 3.74 13.13
CA ASP A 94 5.61 3.18 12.43
C ASP A 94 6.94 3.53 13.11
N ALA A 95 6.94 4.49 14.05
CA ALA A 95 8.13 4.91 14.78
C ALA A 95 8.88 3.76 15.46
N ARG A 96 8.18 2.71 15.90
CA ARG A 96 8.80 1.51 16.49
C ARG A 96 9.55 0.65 15.47
N ARG A 97 9.17 0.71 14.19
CA ARG A 97 9.76 -0.06 13.10
C ARG A 97 10.89 0.70 12.40
N THR A 98 10.74 2.00 12.26
CA THR A 98 11.67 2.87 11.51
C THR A 98 12.64 3.60 12.42
N GLY A 99 12.39 3.62 13.73
CA GLY A 99 13.16 4.39 14.70
C GLY A 99 12.92 5.90 14.61
N VAL A 100 11.96 6.36 13.79
CA VAL A 100 11.71 7.77 13.53
C VAL A 100 10.28 8.10 13.89
N SER A 101 10.09 8.98 14.86
CA SER A 101 8.77 9.53 15.17
C SER A 101 8.57 10.88 14.48
N ALA A 102 7.39 11.08 13.91
CA ALA A 102 6.96 12.36 13.38
C ALA A 102 5.66 12.77 14.07
N LYS A 103 5.68 13.94 14.71
CA LYS A 103 4.51 14.54 15.34
C LYS A 103 4.12 15.78 14.56
N LEU A 104 2.93 15.78 13.99
CA LEU A 104 2.37 16.95 13.32
C LEU A 104 1.95 18.00 14.32
N SER A 105 2.16 19.27 13.98
CA SER A 105 1.61 20.37 14.76
C SER A 105 0.17 20.64 14.33
N PRO A 106 -0.85 20.51 15.21
CA PRO A 106 -2.24 20.78 14.83
C PRO A 106 -2.49 22.24 14.43
N ARG A 107 -1.64 23.16 14.89
CA ARG A 107 -1.73 24.59 14.58
C ARG A 107 -1.11 24.97 13.23
N ASP A 108 -0.19 24.14 12.72
CA ASP A 108 0.46 24.36 11.43
C ASP A 108 0.56 23.01 10.69
N PRO A 109 -0.41 22.69 9.81
CA PRO A 109 -0.47 21.40 9.13
C PRO A 109 0.69 21.17 8.16
N GLY A 110 1.49 22.20 7.87
CA GLY A 110 2.70 22.11 7.07
C GLY A 110 3.96 21.82 7.87
N ARG A 111 3.87 21.63 9.20
CA ARG A 111 5.03 21.40 10.08
C ARG A 111 4.95 20.07 10.82
N ALA A 112 6.10 19.41 10.95
CA ALA A 112 6.25 18.22 11.75
C ALA A 112 7.49 18.31 12.63
N LEU A 113 7.35 17.92 13.90
CA LEU A 113 8.45 17.63 14.78
C LEU A 113 8.93 16.21 14.50
N ILE A 114 10.13 16.09 13.93
CA ILE A 114 10.75 14.83 13.57
C ILE A 114 11.79 14.50 14.63
N ALA A 115 11.60 13.38 15.33
CA ALA A 115 12.53 12.86 16.33
C ALA A 115 13.02 11.47 15.89
N PRO A 116 14.26 11.37 15.37
CA PRO A 116 14.91 10.10 15.09
C PRO A 116 15.46 9.49 16.39
N GLY A 117 14.77 8.50 16.96
CA GLY A 117 15.25 7.74 18.12
C GLY A 117 15.74 8.60 19.28
N GLU A 118 17.05 8.58 19.52
CA GLU A 118 17.75 9.30 20.60
C GLU A 118 18.33 10.67 20.17
N ASP A 119 18.20 11.03 18.89
CA ASP A 119 18.69 12.31 18.37
C ASP A 119 17.79 13.49 18.76
N THR A 120 18.33 14.70 18.68
CA THR A 120 17.58 15.93 19.00
C THR A 120 16.39 16.10 18.04
N PRO A 121 15.16 16.30 18.55
CA PRO A 121 14.00 16.57 17.71
C PRO A 121 14.17 17.83 16.85
N ALA A 122 13.85 17.73 15.57
CA ALA A 122 13.89 18.84 14.63
C ALA A 122 12.47 19.21 14.17
N ASP A 123 12.10 20.48 14.37
CA ASP A 123 10.87 21.05 13.80
C ASP A 123 11.16 21.48 12.35
N LEU A 124 10.54 20.78 11.39
CA LEU A 124 10.68 21.03 9.96
C LEU A 124 9.34 21.39 9.32
N LYS A 125 9.39 22.31 8.37
CA LYS A 125 8.29 22.56 7.43
C LYS A 125 8.38 21.63 6.23
N VAL A 126 7.24 21.33 5.60
CA VAL A 126 7.18 20.58 4.34
C VAL A 126 8.06 21.26 3.29
N GLY A 127 9.00 20.48 2.75
CA GLY A 127 10.03 20.89 1.81
C GLY A 127 11.32 21.42 2.43
N GLU A 128 11.45 21.40 3.75
CA GLU A 128 12.72 21.62 4.43
C GLU A 128 13.43 20.30 4.71
N ALA A 129 14.76 20.37 4.74
CA ALA A 129 15.63 19.30 5.17
C ALA A 129 16.57 19.79 6.27
N VAL A 130 16.98 18.89 7.15
CA VAL A 130 17.97 19.16 8.19
C VAL A 130 19.04 18.09 8.17
N ASN A 131 20.29 18.52 8.29
CA ASN A 131 21.40 17.62 8.57
C ASN A 131 21.38 17.28 10.06
N ARG A 132 21.23 16.00 10.39
CA ARG A 132 21.19 15.48 11.76
C ARG A 132 22.50 15.69 12.51
N ALA A 133 23.64 15.62 11.82
CA ALA A 133 24.96 15.74 12.43
C ALA A 133 25.33 17.19 12.77
N THR A 134 24.94 18.16 11.92
CA THR A 134 25.31 19.58 12.10
C THR A 134 24.16 20.46 12.57
N GLY A 135 22.92 19.99 12.46
CA GLY A 135 21.71 20.79 12.69
C GLY A 135 21.41 21.79 11.56
N GLU A 136 22.21 21.81 10.49
CA GLU A 136 22.05 22.74 9.38
C GLU A 136 20.73 22.49 8.64
N ARG A 137 19.95 23.56 8.42
CA ARG A 137 18.66 23.50 7.74
C ARG A 137 18.77 24.02 6.33
N ASN A 138 18.15 23.31 5.40
CA ASN A 138 18.07 23.70 4.00
C ASN A 138 16.61 23.76 3.56
N THR A 139 16.23 24.87 2.93
CA THR A 139 14.94 25.03 2.26
C THR A 139 15.12 24.78 0.77
N ARG A 140 14.22 24.02 0.14
CA ARG A 140 14.26 23.74 -1.31
C ARG A 140 14.26 24.97 -2.23
N LEU A 141 14.06 26.17 -1.67
CA LEU A 141 14.12 27.45 -2.38
C LEU A 141 15.50 28.12 -2.34
N GLY A 142 16.48 27.58 -1.63
CA GLY A 142 17.83 28.17 -1.54
C GLY A 142 17.86 29.63 -1.02
N GLY A 143 16.85 30.03 -0.23
CA GLY A 143 16.66 31.42 0.23
C GLY A 143 15.64 32.24 -0.57
N GLY A 144 15.10 31.70 -1.66
CA GLY A 144 13.99 32.32 -2.41
C GLY A 144 12.69 32.36 -1.60
N GLN A 145 11.85 33.35 -1.88
CA GLN A 145 10.53 33.52 -1.25
C GLN A 145 9.43 33.47 -2.32
N VAL A 146 8.35 32.75 -2.02
CA VAL A 146 7.13 32.77 -2.85
C VAL A 146 6.21 33.85 -2.31
N LEU A 147 6.05 34.94 -3.06
CA LEU A 147 5.09 35.99 -2.73
C LEU A 147 3.74 35.65 -3.38
N THR A 148 2.71 35.45 -2.56
CA THR A 148 1.33 35.35 -3.06
C THR A 148 0.73 36.75 -3.22
N PRO A 149 0.08 37.09 -4.35
CA PRO A 149 -0.61 38.36 -4.50
C PRO A 149 -1.70 38.50 -3.43
N VAL A 150 -1.80 39.69 -2.80
CA VAL A 150 -2.89 40.00 -1.88
C VAL A 150 -4.20 40.02 -2.67
N PRO A 151 -5.24 39.26 -2.28
CA PRO A 151 -6.53 39.30 -2.96
C PRO A 151 -7.15 40.70 -2.85
N PRO A 152 -7.80 41.23 -3.90
CA PRO A 152 -8.36 42.57 -3.87
C PRO A 152 -9.41 42.70 -2.76
N SER A 153 -9.28 43.74 -1.93
CA SER A 153 -10.24 44.10 -0.89
C SER A 153 -11.64 44.23 -1.50
N ARG A 154 -12.59 43.43 -1.01
CA ARG A 154 -14.00 43.56 -1.39
C ARG A 154 -14.57 44.74 -0.60
N ASN A 155 -14.68 45.91 -1.24
CA ASN A 155 -15.34 47.08 -0.64
C ASN A 155 -16.78 46.73 -0.23
N PRO A 156 -17.18 46.93 1.04
CA PRO A 156 -18.59 46.88 1.41
C PRO A 156 -19.31 48.10 0.79
N ARG A 157 -20.48 47.86 0.19
CA ARG A 157 -21.44 48.90 -0.21
C ARG A 157 -22.24 49.36 0.98
#